data_AF-X8HKY5-F1
#
_entry.id   AF-X8HKY5-F1
#
_cell.length_a   1.000
_cell.length_b   1.000
_cell.length_c   1.000
_cell.angle_alpha   90.00
_cell.angle_beta   90.00
_cell.angle_gamma   90.00
#
_symmetry.space_group_name_H-M   'P 1'
#
loop_
_entity.id
_entity.type
_entity.pdbx_description
1 polymer ?
#
loop_
_entity_poly.entity_id
_entity_poly.type
_entity_poly.pdbx_seq_one_letter_code
_entity_poly.pdbx_strand_id
1 'polypeptide(L)'
;MVENIEYYQLETTVKEQFLSSHTYELISSLLLHEYWVDDIYQSINREPLIITSSSHHDDVLDLTLVGTSQSFLSWYNMVQQKIKYCYIQIISIDTKGDSIFFTCKVTPLVM
;
A
#
# COMPACT_ATOMS: atom_id res chain seq x y z
N MET A 1 -4.25 30.05 32.15
CA MET A 1 -3.74 28.65 32.18
C MET A 1 -4.87 27.63 32.01
N VAL A 2 -6.02 27.80 32.68
CA VAL A 2 -7.23 26.98 32.50
C VAL A 2 -7.84 27.12 31.09
N GLU A 3 -7.93 28.34 30.56
CA GLU A 3 -8.43 28.59 29.19
C GLU A 3 -7.61 27.91 28.09
N ASN A 4 -6.29 27.76 28.27
CA ASN A 4 -5.46 27.01 27.32
C ASN A 4 -5.78 25.52 27.34
N ILE A 5 -6.07 24.95 28.50
CA ILE A 5 -6.40 23.52 28.63
C ILE A 5 -7.73 23.23 27.95
N GLU A 6 -8.74 24.07 28.17
CA GLU A 6 -10.05 23.95 27.50
C GLU A 6 -9.95 24.11 25.99
N TYR A 7 -9.13 25.04 25.50
CA TYR A 7 -8.86 25.20 24.08
C TYR A 7 -8.22 23.93 23.46
N TYR A 8 -7.19 23.37 24.10
CA TYR A 8 -6.55 22.14 23.61
C TYR A 8 -7.49 20.93 23.64
N GLN A 9 -8.36 20.84 24.65
CA GLN A 9 -9.37 19.79 24.72
C GLN A 9 -10.38 19.91 23.57
N LEU A 10 -10.87 21.13 23.32
CA LEU A 10 -11.79 21.40 22.21
C LEU A 10 -11.15 21.04 20.86
N GLU A 11 -9.91 21.47 20.62
CA GLU A 11 -9.17 21.17 19.40
C GLU A 11 -9.00 19.65 19.20
N THR A 12 -8.67 18.92 20.28
CA THR A 12 -8.54 17.47 20.26
C THR A 12 -9.85 16.79 19.92
N THR A 13 -10.96 17.21 20.54
CA THR A 13 -12.30 16.66 20.28
C THR A 13 -12.76 16.92 18.85
N VAL A 14 -12.56 18.13 18.33
CA VAL A 14 -12.93 18.47 16.93
C VAL A 14 -12.11 17.62 15.95
N LYS A 15 -10.82 17.40 16.23
CA LYS A 15 -9.97 16.54 15.41
C LYS A 15 -10.43 15.09 15.43
N GLU A 16 -10.77 14.54 16.60
CA GLU A 16 -11.31 13.19 16.72
C GLU A 16 -12.66 13.03 16.01
N GLN A 17 -13.55 14.02 16.13
CA GLN A 17 -14.82 14.05 15.41
C GLN A 17 -14.64 14.10 13.90
N PHE A 18 -13.65 14.86 13.40
CA PHE A 18 -13.31 14.86 11.99
C PHE A 18 -12.77 13.51 11.53
N LEU A 19 -11.80 12.93 12.26
CA LEU A 19 -11.18 11.63 11.93
C LEU A 19 -12.18 10.47 11.96
N SER A 20 -13.27 10.59 12.72
CA SER A 20 -14.37 9.62 12.78
C SER A 20 -15.55 9.97 11.86
N SER A 21 -15.46 11.05 11.09
CA SER A 21 -16.54 11.51 10.21
C SER A 21 -16.54 10.79 8.86
N HIS A 22 -17.73 10.68 8.27
CA HIS A 22 -17.90 10.17 6.92
C HIS A 22 -17.14 11.01 5.87
N THR A 23 -17.00 12.31 6.09
CA THR A 23 -16.22 13.19 5.21
C THR A 23 -14.76 12.78 5.17
N TYR A 24 -14.18 12.39 6.32
CA TYR A 24 -12.82 11.90 6.38
C TYR A 24 -12.67 10.54 5.68
N GLU A 25 -13.65 9.64 5.82
CA GLU A 25 -13.67 8.37 5.08
C GLU A 25 -13.69 8.60 3.56
N LEU A 26 -14.53 9.52 3.07
CA LEU A 26 -14.61 9.89 1.67
C LEU A 26 -13.31 10.50 1.15
N ILE A 27 -12.73 11.47 1.87
CA ILE A 27 -11.44 12.07 1.48
C ILE A 27 -10.32 11.03 1.50
N SER A 28 -10.30 10.16 2.52
CA SER A 28 -9.30 9.10 2.63
C SER A 28 -9.43 8.08 1.50
N SER A 29 -10.65 7.65 1.17
CA SER A 29 -10.87 6.73 0.03
C SER A 29 -10.44 7.34 -1.30
N LEU A 30 -10.73 8.62 -1.54
CA LEU A 30 -10.29 9.35 -2.73
C LEU A 30 -8.75 9.44 -2.82
N LEU A 31 -8.09 9.80 -1.73
CA LEU A 31 -6.62 9.87 -1.68
C LEU A 31 -5.98 8.48 -1.85
N LEU A 32 -6.51 7.46 -1.18
CA LEU A 32 -5.97 6.10 -1.28
C LEU A 32 -6.11 5.54 -2.70
N HIS A 33 -7.19 5.87 -3.40
CA HIS A 33 -7.42 5.42 -4.77
C HIS A 33 -6.46 6.07 -5.79
N GLU A 34 -6.03 7.31 -5.55
CA GLU A 34 -5.08 8.00 -6.45
C GLU A 34 -3.62 7.56 -6.27
N TYR A 35 -3.17 7.26 -5.04
CA TYR A 35 -1.73 7.12 -4.76
C TYR A 35 -1.24 5.70 -4.47
N TRP A 36 -2.12 4.69 -4.36
CA TRP A 36 -1.72 3.35 -3.96
C TRP A 36 -0.70 2.68 -4.89
N VAL A 37 -0.75 2.99 -6.19
CA VAL A 37 0.19 2.47 -7.19
C VAL A 37 1.60 2.96 -6.92
N ASP A 38 1.75 4.26 -6.62
CA ASP A 38 3.05 4.86 -6.30
C ASP A 38 3.64 4.26 -5.02
N ASP A 39 2.81 4.03 -4.00
CA ASP A 39 3.25 3.40 -2.76
C ASP A 39 3.80 1.98 -2.99
N ILE A 40 3.17 1.22 -3.89
CA ILE A 40 3.65 -0.12 -4.27
C ILE A 40 5.00 -0.01 -4.98
N TYR A 41 5.17 0.88 -5.96
CA TYR A 41 6.46 1.07 -6.63
C TYR A 41 7.57 1.50 -5.65
N GLN A 42 7.28 2.44 -4.75
CA GLN A 42 8.21 2.87 -3.71
C GLN A 42 8.58 1.74 -2.75
N SER A 43 7.62 0.85 -2.44
CA SER A 43 7.86 -0.30 -1.58
C SER A 43 8.81 -1.31 -2.22
N ILE A 44 8.72 -1.53 -3.53
CA ILE A 44 9.60 -2.45 -4.27
C ILE A 44 11.04 -1.93 -4.28
N ASN A 45 11.22 -0.62 -4.48
CA ASN A 45 12.55 0.04 -4.50
C ASN A 45 13.34 -0.09 -3.19
N ARG A 46 12.69 -0.48 -2.08
CA ARG A 46 13.35 -0.69 -0.78
C ARG A 46 13.94 -2.09 -0.62
N GLU A 47 13.59 -3.00 -1.51
CA GLU A 47 14.04 -4.39 -1.50
C GLU A 47 14.88 -4.65 -2.76
N PRO A 48 15.80 -5.64 -2.76
CA PRO A 48 16.57 -5.99 -3.95
C PRO A 48 15.70 -6.80 -4.94
N LEU A 49 14.63 -6.17 -5.42
CA LEU A 49 13.66 -6.67 -6.39
C LEU A 49 13.68 -5.77 -7.64
N ILE A 50 13.62 -6.39 -8.81
CA ILE A 50 13.61 -5.69 -10.10
C ILE A 50 12.27 -5.91 -10.77
N ILE A 51 11.64 -4.82 -11.21
CA ILE A 51 10.39 -4.87 -11.99
C ILE A 51 10.74 -5.19 -13.44
N THR A 52 10.27 -6.33 -13.93
CA THR A 52 10.48 -6.77 -15.33
C THR A 52 9.28 -6.52 -16.23
N SER A 53 8.09 -6.49 -15.64
CA SER A 53 6.85 -6.11 -16.31
C SER A 53 5.93 -5.44 -15.29
N SER A 54 5.22 -4.41 -15.74
CA SER A 54 4.16 -3.79 -14.97
C SER A 54 3.05 -3.33 -15.90
N SER A 55 1.80 -3.68 -15.58
CA SER A 55 0.61 -3.21 -16.30
C SER A 55 -0.45 -2.78 -15.30
N HIS A 56 -1.07 -1.63 -15.52
CA HIS A 56 -2.16 -1.13 -14.68
C HIS A 56 -3.44 -1.05 -15.51
N HIS A 57 -4.44 -1.84 -15.13
CA HIS A 57 -5.75 -1.88 -15.78
C HIS A 57 -6.85 -2.09 -14.74
N ASP A 58 -7.92 -1.29 -14.82
CA ASP A 58 -9.14 -1.44 -14.01
C ASP A 58 -8.89 -1.70 -12.51
N ASP A 59 -8.10 -0.82 -11.87
CA ASP A 59 -7.70 -0.92 -10.45
C ASP A 59 -6.89 -2.17 -10.07
N VAL A 60 -6.33 -2.85 -11.06
CA VAL A 60 -5.41 -3.97 -10.87
C VAL A 60 -4.04 -3.60 -11.43
N LEU A 61 -3.02 -3.78 -10.60
CA LEU A 61 -1.63 -3.64 -10.98
C LEU A 61 -1.02 -5.05 -11.12
N ASP A 62 -0.84 -5.48 -12.36
CA ASP A 62 -0.09 -6.67 -12.72
C ASP A 62 1.41 -6.36 -12.65
N LEU A 63 2.16 -7.14 -11.87
CA LEU A 63 3.60 -7.00 -11.71
C LEU A 63 4.31 -8.32 -11.95
N THR A 64 5.46 -8.24 -12.61
CA THR A 64 6.44 -9.34 -12.67
C THR A 64 7.75 -8.86 -12.07
N LEU A 65 8.11 -9.45 -10.93
CA LEU A 65 9.29 -9.10 -10.16
C LEU A 65 10.37 -10.18 -10.31
N VAL A 66 11.63 -9.77 -10.34
CA VAL A 66 12.79 -10.67 -10.29
C VAL A 66 13.59 -10.39 -9.04
N GLY A 67 13.96 -11.47 -8.34
CA GLY A 67 14.85 -11.40 -7.19
C GLY A 67 14.92 -12.73 -6.47
N THR A 68 15.23 -12.68 -5.18
CA THR A 68 15.28 -13.86 -4.32
C THR A 68 13.94 -14.10 -3.63
N SER A 69 13.68 -15.34 -3.20
CA SER A 69 12.53 -15.64 -2.34
C SER A 69 12.53 -14.81 -1.05
N GLN A 70 13.72 -14.51 -0.51
CA GLN A 70 13.85 -13.73 0.72
C GLN A 70 13.42 -12.27 0.52
N SER A 71 13.89 -11.63 -0.55
CA SER A 71 13.52 -10.25 -0.88
C SER A 71 12.04 -10.13 -1.24
N PHE A 72 11.50 -11.12 -1.96
CA PHE A 72 10.08 -11.16 -2.28
C PHE A 72 9.21 -11.29 -1.02
N LEU A 73 9.56 -12.20 -0.11
CA LEU A 73 8.83 -12.37 1.16
C LEU A 73 8.95 -11.13 2.06
N SER A 74 10.11 -10.48 2.11
CA SER A 74 10.29 -9.24 2.85
C SER A 74 9.38 -8.14 2.33
N TRP A 75 9.38 -7.93 1.01
CA TRP A 75 8.49 -6.99 0.33
C TRP A 75 7.01 -7.31 0.59
N TYR A 76 6.59 -8.55 0.35
CA TYR A 76 5.22 -9.00 0.54
C TYR A 76 4.72 -8.72 1.96
N ASN A 77 5.51 -9.09 2.96
CA ASN A 77 5.18 -8.85 4.37
C ASN A 77 5.11 -7.35 4.69
N MET A 78 6.03 -6.55 4.13
CA MET A 78 6.01 -5.10 4.32
C MET A 78 4.74 -4.48 3.75
N VAL A 79 4.33 -4.85 2.53
CA VAL A 79 3.11 -4.33 1.91
C VAL A 79 1.91 -4.71 2.77
N GLN A 80 1.78 -5.98 3.20
CA GLN A 80 0.66 -6.40 4.05
C GLN A 80 0.60 -5.68 5.41
N GLN A 81 1.73 -5.30 5.99
CA GLN A 81 1.77 -4.64 7.29
C GLN A 81 1.59 -3.11 7.20
N LYS A 82 2.20 -2.47 6.20
CA LYS A 82 2.31 -1.01 6.10
C LYS A 82 1.33 -0.40 5.10
N ILE A 83 1.00 -1.12 4.03
CA ILE A 83 0.08 -0.68 2.97
C ILE A 83 -1.21 -1.49 3.12
N LYS A 84 -1.93 -1.23 4.21
CA LYS A 84 -3.11 -2.02 4.62
C LYS A 84 -4.32 -1.92 3.69
N TYR A 85 -4.28 -0.99 2.75
CA TYR A 85 -5.29 -0.76 1.72
C TYR A 85 -4.94 -1.44 0.39
N CYS A 86 -3.90 -2.28 0.33
CA CYS A 86 -3.56 -3.07 -0.85
C CYS A 86 -3.52 -4.55 -0.52
N TYR A 87 -4.02 -5.37 -1.44
CA TYR A 87 -3.91 -6.82 -1.40
C TYR A 87 -3.01 -7.30 -2.54
N ILE A 88 -2.05 -8.18 -2.23
CA ILE A 88 -1.19 -8.83 -3.21
C ILE A 88 -1.64 -10.28 -3.37
N GLN A 89 -1.99 -10.65 -4.59
CA GLN A 89 -2.22 -12.03 -5.01
C GLN A 89 -1.01 -12.54 -5.81
N ILE A 90 -0.42 -13.66 -5.39
CA ILE A 90 0.64 -14.32 -6.15
C ILE A 90 -0.01 -15.19 -7.22
N ILE A 91 0.31 -14.95 -8.49
CA ILE A 91 -0.23 -15.66 -9.66
C ILE A 91 0.66 -16.82 -10.06
N SER A 92 1.97 -16.58 -10.19
CA SER A 92 2.94 -17.61 -10.51
C SER A 92 4.31 -17.30 -9.90
N ILE A 93 5.08 -18.36 -9.69
CA ILE A 93 6.50 -18.28 -9.34
C ILE A 93 7.23 -19.19 -10.31
N ASP A 94 8.07 -18.59 -11.15
CA ASP A 94 8.77 -19.28 -12.22
C ASP A 94 10.27 -19.13 -12.03
N THR A 95 11.03 -20.19 -12.32
CA THR A 95 12.49 -20.15 -12.28
C THR A 95 13.06 -20.23 -13.70
N LYS A 96 13.99 -19.33 -14.03
CA LYS A 96 14.74 -19.37 -15.28
C LYS A 96 16.22 -19.23 -14.97
N GLY A 97 16.93 -20.36 -15.01
CA GLY A 97 18.31 -20.44 -14.51
C GLY A 97 18.35 -20.12 -13.01
N ASP A 98 19.25 -19.20 -12.62
CA ASP A 98 19.41 -18.76 -11.23
C ASP A 98 18.45 -17.64 -10.81
N SER A 99 17.56 -17.20 -11.71
CA SER A 99 16.61 -16.12 -11.46
C SER A 99 15.22 -16.64 -11.13
N ILE A 100 14.60 -16.07 -10.11
CA ILE A 100 13.21 -16.35 -9.72
C ILE A 100 12.34 -15.16 -10.15
N PHE A 101 11.29 -15.47 -10.89
CA PHE A 101 10.28 -14.53 -11.38
C PHE A 101 9.01 -14.73 -10.56
N PHE A 102 8.47 -13.64 -10.03
CA PHE A 102 7.24 -13.61 -9.26
C PHE A 102 6.22 -12.79 -10.03
N THR A 103 5.15 -13.43 -10.48
CA THR A 103 4.02 -12.73 -11.09
C THR A 103 2.97 -12.51 -10.01
N CYS A 104 2.62 -11.25 -9.75
CA CYS A 104 1.61 -10.89 -8.76
C CYS A 104 0.63 -9.85 -9.30
N LYS A 105 -0.58 -9.90 -8.75
CA LYS A 105 -1.61 -8.90 -8.91
C LYS A 105 -1.72 -8.10 -7.63
N VAL A 106 -1.75 -6.79 -7.75
CA VAL A 106 -1.98 -5.90 -6.62
C VAL A 106 -3.29 -5.16 -6.86
N THR A 107 -4.18 -5.21 -5.88
CA THR A 107 -5.49 -4.56 -5.94
C THR A 107 -5.69 -3.71 -4.71
N PRO A 108 -6.21 -2.48 -4.82
CA PRO A 108 -6.61 -1.72 -3.67
C PRO A 108 -7.80 -2.42 -3.00
N LEU A 109 -7.76 -2.49 -1.68
CA LEU A 109 -8.90 -2.88 -0.85
C LEU A 109 -9.82 -1.66 -0.81
N VAL A 110 -10.67 -1.52 -1.83
CA VAL A 110 -11.74 -0.53 -1.83
C VAL A 110 -12.68 -0.91 -0.68
N MET A 111 -12.72 -0.08 0.36
CA MET A 111 -13.76 -0.13 1.39
C MET A 111 -14.96 0.69 0.94
#